data_AF-A0A2N0QSV4-F1
#
_entry.id   AF-A0A2N0QSV4-F1
#
_cell.length_a   1.000
_cell.length_b   1.000
_cell.length_c   1.000
_cell.angle_alpha   90.00
_cell.angle_beta   90.00
_cell.angle_gamma   90.00
#
_symmetry.space_group_name_H-M   'P 1'
#
loop_
_entity.id
_entity.type
_entity.pdbx_description
1 polymer ?
#
loop_
_entity_poly.entity_id
_entity_poly.type
_entity_poly.pdbx_seq_one_letter_code
_entity_poly.pdbx_strand_id
1 'polypeptide(L)'
;YVFPPVKGLENRRPVTGLDFASLYPNLIITYNLSPDKIILSQEHAVSVEQSDKKLHKIEFLFNNNPQRAWSVQHNNISEEKGLYTSVLEYLSGKRNEMKKRLAPLKEKKEDMDLVISSMGKSLSLSEAIEQILANAEVEKRNGLTKNLYHFIHKEKHEFIAEYDSICFDCSCLDKKQYAFKEVLFPVVFTGKKKYYGIPHESKPNFNKKLFIRGVEVVKRGQSKHFREVGKKVMEESMRLDNTRTLRRIVEDVLKETINDISQIDLNGVIKTAVWKPDKNNKSVQRFISRMRDRHTREEADAKRLIKRGLTSEPYLYEILEPGERFEYVVVENDSSDKVGDKMEYPEVVRRLGKKIDISYYLKTVVGLCARFINYDESFQPSSEIVLEALKKLKDANKAGDNKADDGGVDGDDLDEDEEDEDEMDEDEVSKIRDVLAQKSAEKWIRGYIKSLRDGPKKDKTIISHLWEGARIYAKKLFDTTYADKGEHLTNNAYYQSLLNALDKQEESIRLKLSSLLKEISEVDIEYRDSMYKLVTKKRHRAMSLEQYLTSYYLDEWVPKGPCKLLADFRNIWYKVVGLEITRYRTLSKLQDSKKDDSSESDIDEIIELYG
;
A
#
# COMPACT_ATOMS: atom_id res chain seq x y z
N TYR A 1 -6.75 -18.44 18.23
CA TYR A 1 -5.51 -18.54 17.43
C TYR A 1 -5.70 -17.92 16.04
N VAL A 2 -4.66 -17.35 15.43
CA VAL A 2 -4.68 -16.82 14.04
C VAL A 2 -3.39 -17.22 13.34
N PHE A 3 -3.52 -18.09 12.33
CA PHE A 3 -2.39 -18.55 11.52
C PHE A 3 -1.67 -17.38 10.83
N PRO A 4 -0.33 -17.38 10.80
CA PRO A 4 0.44 -16.45 9.97
C PRO A 4 0.19 -16.77 8.48
N PRO A 5 -0.21 -15.78 7.64
CA PRO A 5 -0.42 -16.04 6.23
C PRO A 5 0.92 -16.10 5.49
N VAL A 6 0.98 -16.92 4.44
CA VAL A 6 1.99 -16.75 3.38
C VAL A 6 1.64 -15.46 2.64
N LYS A 7 2.48 -14.44 2.78
CA LYS A 7 2.25 -13.11 2.21
C LYS A 7 2.68 -13.05 0.75
N GLY A 8 2.08 -12.11 0.02
CA GLY A 8 2.37 -11.87 -1.39
C GLY A 8 1.14 -12.10 -2.28
N LEU A 9 1.36 -12.02 -3.59
CA LEU A 9 0.36 -12.28 -4.63
C LEU A 9 0.32 -13.76 -4.95
N GLU A 10 -0.85 -14.37 -4.76
CA GLU A 10 -1.18 -15.72 -5.21
C GLU A 10 -2.07 -15.62 -6.46
N ASN A 11 -1.46 -15.88 -7.62
CA ASN A 11 -2.08 -15.88 -8.93
C ASN A 11 -1.87 -17.20 -9.68
N ARG A 12 -1.33 -18.23 -9.02
CA ARG A 12 -1.11 -19.56 -9.60
C ARG A 12 -2.28 -20.49 -9.32
N ARG A 13 -2.90 -20.37 -8.15
CA ARG A 13 -4.01 -21.24 -7.72
C ARG A 13 -5.12 -20.47 -7.01
N PRO A 14 -6.40 -20.84 -7.20
CA PRO A 14 -7.49 -20.30 -6.41
C PRO A 14 -7.38 -20.66 -4.92
N VAL A 15 -7.78 -19.72 -4.05
CA VAL A 15 -7.77 -19.92 -2.59
C VAL A 15 -9.18 -20.02 -2.05
N THR A 16 -9.52 -21.16 -1.45
CA THR A 16 -10.86 -21.43 -0.91
C THR A 16 -10.95 -21.05 0.56
N GLY A 17 -11.92 -20.21 0.92
CA GLY A 17 -12.25 -19.92 2.30
C GLY A 17 -13.27 -20.91 2.87
N LEU A 18 -12.88 -21.70 3.87
CA LEU A 18 -13.77 -22.53 4.67
C LEU A 18 -14.02 -21.89 6.03
N ASP A 19 -15.27 -21.93 6.51
CA ASP A 19 -15.67 -21.31 7.79
C ASP A 19 -16.73 -22.17 8.47
N PHE A 20 -16.76 -22.22 9.80
CA PHE A 20 -17.79 -22.97 10.51
C PHE A 20 -19.02 -22.11 10.73
N ALA A 21 -20.19 -22.59 10.27
CA ALA A 21 -21.45 -21.93 10.58
C ALA A 21 -21.78 -22.07 12.08
N SER A 22 -21.95 -20.95 12.78
CA SER A 22 -22.32 -20.91 14.20
C SER A 22 -21.43 -21.78 15.10
N LEU A 23 -20.10 -21.70 14.93
CA LEU A 23 -19.14 -22.53 15.66
C LEU A 23 -19.41 -22.62 17.17
N TYR A 24 -19.43 -21.48 17.88
CA TYR A 24 -19.61 -21.48 19.34
C TYR A 24 -20.97 -22.02 19.81
N PRO A 25 -22.12 -21.59 19.26
CA PRO A 25 -23.39 -22.22 19.60
C PRO A 25 -23.40 -23.74 19.39
N ASN A 26 -22.84 -24.23 18.28
CA ASN A 26 -22.79 -25.66 18.00
C ASN A 26 -21.89 -26.42 18.99
N LEU A 27 -20.76 -25.84 19.41
CA LEU A 27 -19.91 -26.42 20.45
C LEU A 27 -20.63 -26.50 21.80
N ILE A 28 -21.34 -25.42 22.19
CA ILE A 28 -22.12 -25.39 23.43
C ILE A 28 -23.19 -26.47 23.43
N ILE A 29 -23.94 -26.59 22.32
CA ILE A 29 -24.99 -27.61 22.17
C ILE A 29 -24.38 -29.02 22.23
N THR A 30 -23.37 -29.29 21.40
CA THR A 30 -22.78 -30.63 21.24
C THR A 30 -22.17 -31.16 22.53
N TYR A 31 -21.43 -30.32 23.26
CA TYR A 31 -20.75 -30.72 24.50
C TYR A 31 -21.57 -30.39 25.76
N ASN A 32 -22.84 -29.99 25.59
CA ASN A 32 -23.75 -29.60 26.66
C ASN A 32 -23.17 -28.56 27.64
N LEU A 33 -22.40 -27.59 27.13
CA LEU A 33 -21.68 -26.61 27.95
C LEU A 33 -22.64 -25.59 28.59
N SER A 34 -23.32 -26.02 29.63
CA SER A 34 -24.30 -25.24 30.38
C SER A 34 -23.95 -25.29 31.87
N PRO A 35 -24.07 -24.17 32.62
CA PRO A 35 -23.69 -24.14 34.03
C PRO A 35 -24.34 -25.23 34.89
N ASP A 36 -25.59 -25.60 34.58
CA ASP A 36 -26.35 -26.66 35.25
C ASP A 36 -25.92 -28.09 34.91
N LYS A 37 -25.01 -28.26 33.95
CA LYS A 37 -24.47 -29.56 33.49
C LYS A 37 -22.96 -29.67 33.67
N ILE A 38 -22.30 -28.62 34.16
CA ILE A 38 -20.87 -28.61 34.46
C ILE A 38 -20.62 -29.13 35.88
N ILE A 39 -19.68 -30.05 35.99
CA ILE A 39 -19.17 -30.62 37.23
C ILE A 39 -17.72 -30.18 37.38
N LEU A 40 -17.38 -29.61 38.53
CA LEU A 40 -16.02 -29.11 38.81
C LEU A 40 -15.21 -30.05 39.71
N SER A 41 -15.86 -30.93 40.47
CA SER A 41 -15.18 -31.88 41.36
C SER A 41 -15.06 -33.27 40.74
N GLN A 42 -13.86 -33.85 40.83
CA GLN A 42 -13.58 -35.20 40.36
C GLN A 42 -14.45 -36.25 41.06
N GLU A 43 -14.67 -36.10 42.37
CA GLU A 43 -15.49 -37.01 43.17
C GLU A 43 -16.94 -37.07 42.67
N HIS A 44 -17.51 -35.91 42.36
CA HIS A 44 -18.87 -35.83 41.81
C HIS A 44 -18.93 -36.38 40.39
N ALA A 45 -17.89 -36.17 39.58
CA ALA A 45 -17.81 -36.77 38.25
C ALA A 45 -17.80 -38.31 38.32
N VAL A 46 -17.03 -38.91 39.22
CA VAL A 46 -17.00 -40.38 39.43
C VAL A 46 -18.37 -40.90 39.89
N SER A 47 -19.03 -40.21 40.82
CA SER A 47 -20.39 -40.55 41.27
C SER A 47 -21.41 -40.52 40.11
N VAL A 48 -21.32 -39.51 39.25
CA VAL A 48 -22.21 -39.37 38.08
C VAL A 48 -21.93 -40.45 37.03
N GLU A 49 -20.66 -40.82 36.79
CA GLU A 49 -20.32 -41.92 35.89
C GLU A 49 -20.83 -43.28 36.40
N GLN A 50 -20.82 -43.50 37.72
CA GLN A 50 -21.39 -44.71 38.35
C GLN A 50 -22.92 -44.79 38.21
N SER A 51 -23.58 -43.66 37.90
CA SER A 51 -25.03 -43.59 37.63
C SER A 51 -25.40 -43.79 36.14
N ASP A 52 -24.52 -44.44 35.36
CA ASP A 52 -24.65 -44.69 33.91
C ASP A 52 -24.74 -43.42 33.03
N LYS A 53 -24.36 -42.25 33.56
CA LYS A 53 -24.27 -41.00 32.79
C LYS A 53 -22.87 -40.83 32.19
N LYS A 54 -22.80 -40.57 30.90
CA LYS A 54 -21.55 -40.26 30.21
C LYS A 54 -21.14 -38.82 30.44
N LEU A 55 -19.84 -38.58 30.59
CA LEU A 55 -19.27 -37.24 30.76
C LEU A 55 -18.35 -36.86 29.60
N HIS A 56 -18.22 -35.56 29.34
CA HIS A 56 -17.13 -34.98 28.56
C HIS A 56 -16.12 -34.37 29.52
N LYS A 57 -14.89 -34.89 29.53
CA LYS A 57 -13.79 -34.29 30.29
C LYS A 57 -13.30 -33.03 29.57
N ILE A 58 -13.13 -31.96 30.33
CA ILE A 58 -12.60 -30.67 29.90
C ILE A 58 -11.32 -30.43 30.69
N GLU A 59 -10.20 -30.26 29.98
CA GLU A 59 -8.89 -30.02 30.58
C GLU A 59 -8.13 -28.98 29.76
N PHE A 60 -7.70 -27.90 30.41
CA PHE A 60 -6.91 -26.84 29.80
C PHE A 60 -6.11 -26.07 30.86
N LEU A 61 -5.03 -25.41 30.45
CA LEU A 61 -4.24 -24.54 31.34
C LEU A 61 -4.88 -23.15 31.40
N PHE A 62 -5.01 -22.61 32.62
CA PHE A 62 -5.41 -21.23 32.87
C PHE A 62 -4.38 -20.59 33.80
N ASN A 63 -3.64 -19.59 33.33
CA ASN A 63 -2.50 -19.00 34.04
C ASN A 63 -1.50 -20.07 34.53
N ASN A 64 -1.12 -20.99 33.64
CA ASN A 64 -0.27 -22.15 33.93
C ASN A 64 -0.83 -23.14 34.97
N ASN A 65 -2.06 -22.93 35.45
CA ASN A 65 -2.72 -23.86 36.36
C ASN A 65 -3.66 -24.78 35.56
N PRO A 66 -3.49 -26.12 35.65
CA PRO A 66 -4.38 -27.06 34.97
C PRO A 66 -5.78 -26.97 35.58
N GLN A 67 -6.74 -26.59 34.74
CA GLN A 67 -8.16 -26.59 35.06
C GLN A 67 -8.79 -27.88 34.55
N ARG A 68 -9.63 -28.48 35.40
CA ARG A 68 -10.37 -29.70 35.08
C ARG A 68 -11.84 -29.50 35.38
N ALA A 69 -12.68 -29.96 34.46
CA ALA A 69 -14.12 -29.98 34.63
C ALA A 69 -14.71 -31.13 33.79
N TRP A 70 -15.98 -31.42 34.03
CA TRP A 70 -16.75 -32.37 33.26
C TRP A 70 -18.08 -31.75 32.85
N SER A 71 -18.59 -32.13 31.68
CA SER A 71 -19.94 -31.80 31.24
C SER A 71 -20.76 -33.08 31.08
N VAL A 72 -21.97 -33.13 31.61
CA VAL A 72 -22.86 -34.28 31.46
C VAL A 72 -23.35 -34.38 30.01
N GLN A 73 -23.15 -35.52 29.37
CA GLN A 73 -23.61 -35.75 27.99
C GLN A 73 -25.13 -35.81 27.95
N HIS A 74 -25.74 -35.06 27.04
CA HIS A 74 -27.19 -35.07 26.89
C HIS A 74 -27.70 -36.24 26.04
N ASN A 75 -26.86 -36.92 25.23
CA ASN A 75 -27.23 -38.08 24.39
C ASN A 75 -28.48 -37.87 23.51
N ASN A 76 -28.73 -36.64 23.06
CA ASN A 76 -29.96 -36.18 22.40
C ASN A 76 -31.28 -36.38 23.21
N ILE A 77 -31.21 -36.65 24.50
CA ILE A 77 -32.34 -36.74 25.43
C ILE A 77 -32.69 -35.33 25.91
N SER A 78 -33.96 -34.93 25.79
CA SER A 78 -34.38 -33.54 26.02
C SER A 78 -34.21 -33.10 27.48
N GLU A 79 -34.46 -34.01 28.42
CA GLU A 79 -34.39 -33.78 29.86
C GLU A 79 -32.93 -33.64 30.35
N GLU A 80 -31.98 -34.20 29.60
CA GLU A 80 -30.57 -34.17 29.93
C GLU A 80 -29.84 -32.97 29.31
N LYS A 81 -30.50 -32.22 28.42
CA LYS A 81 -29.97 -30.97 27.87
C LYS A 81 -29.91 -29.88 28.93
N GLY A 82 -28.78 -29.19 29.00
CA GLY A 82 -28.64 -28.02 29.85
C GLY A 82 -29.46 -26.83 29.34
N LEU A 83 -29.69 -25.85 30.21
CA LEU A 83 -30.48 -24.66 29.89
C LEU A 83 -29.96 -23.94 28.62
N TYR A 84 -28.65 -23.74 28.51
CA TYR A 84 -28.05 -23.05 27.37
C TYR A 84 -28.26 -23.82 26.06
N THR A 85 -28.10 -25.15 26.09
CA THR A 85 -28.35 -26.04 24.95
C THR A 85 -29.77 -25.86 24.44
N SER A 86 -30.77 -25.95 25.33
CA SER A 86 -32.19 -25.83 24.99
C SER A 86 -32.54 -24.47 24.39
N VAL A 87 -32.01 -23.37 24.96
CA VAL A 87 -32.25 -22.01 24.45
C VAL A 87 -31.60 -21.83 23.07
N LEU A 88 -30.37 -22.30 22.88
CA LEU A 88 -29.65 -22.15 21.60
C LEU A 88 -30.29 -22.98 20.49
N GLU A 89 -30.79 -24.19 20.77
CA GLU A 89 -31.54 -24.99 19.80
C GLU A 89 -32.83 -24.28 19.38
N TYR A 90 -33.59 -23.72 20.34
CA TYR A 90 -34.78 -22.94 20.04
C TYR A 90 -34.47 -21.72 19.16
N LEU A 91 -33.46 -20.93 19.51
CA LEU A 91 -33.04 -19.75 18.74
C LEU A 91 -32.52 -20.14 17.35
N SER A 92 -31.79 -21.24 17.24
CA SER A 92 -31.32 -21.78 15.96
C SER A 92 -32.49 -22.19 15.07
N GLY A 93 -33.50 -22.86 15.64
CA GLY A 93 -34.75 -23.20 14.97
C GLY A 93 -35.49 -21.95 14.46
N LYS A 94 -35.70 -20.94 15.33
CA LYS A 94 -36.33 -19.67 14.95
C LYS A 94 -35.59 -18.94 13.85
N ARG A 95 -34.25 -18.92 13.93
CA ARG A 95 -33.40 -18.34 12.87
C ARG A 95 -33.57 -19.09 11.55
N ASN A 96 -33.66 -20.42 11.57
CA ASN A 96 -33.85 -21.22 10.36
C ASN A 96 -35.25 -21.03 9.76
N GLU A 97 -36.30 -20.90 10.57
CA GLU A 97 -37.64 -20.49 10.13
C GLU A 97 -37.62 -19.14 9.43
N MET A 98 -36.96 -18.14 10.04
CA MET A 98 -36.80 -16.81 9.44
C MET A 98 -36.04 -16.88 8.11
N LYS A 99 -34.94 -17.66 8.04
CA LYS A 99 -34.19 -17.85 6.79
C LYS A 99 -35.05 -18.46 5.69
N LYS A 100 -35.88 -19.47 6.01
CA LYS A 100 -36.82 -20.07 5.03
C LYS A 100 -37.80 -19.04 4.47
N ARG A 101 -38.34 -18.15 5.32
CA ARG A 101 -39.25 -17.07 4.90
C ARG A 101 -38.57 -16.01 4.04
N LEU A 102 -37.28 -15.77 4.27
CA LEU A 102 -36.51 -14.71 3.61
C LEU A 102 -35.75 -15.19 2.37
N ALA A 103 -35.62 -16.51 2.15
CA ALA A 103 -34.97 -17.06 0.95
C ALA A 103 -35.62 -16.58 -0.37
N PRO A 104 -36.97 -16.53 -0.52
CA PRO A 104 -37.59 -15.97 -1.72
C PRO A 104 -37.30 -14.48 -1.93
N LEU A 105 -37.15 -13.70 -0.84
CA LEU A 105 -36.79 -12.29 -0.94
C LEU A 105 -35.35 -12.10 -1.40
N LYS A 106 -34.44 -13.00 -0.99
CA LYS A 106 -33.06 -13.00 -1.47
C LYS A 106 -32.98 -13.27 -2.97
N GLU A 107 -33.73 -14.26 -3.46
CA GLU A 107 -33.83 -14.55 -4.90
C GLU A 107 -34.41 -13.34 -5.66
N LYS A 108 -35.52 -12.77 -5.18
CA LYS A 108 -36.10 -11.55 -5.75
C LYS A 108 -35.12 -10.38 -5.79
N LYS A 109 -34.30 -10.22 -4.73
CA LYS A 109 -33.26 -9.20 -4.67
C LYS A 109 -32.20 -9.40 -5.75
N GLU A 110 -31.69 -10.63 -5.90
CA GLU A 110 -30.66 -10.96 -6.90
C GLU A 110 -31.17 -10.68 -8.33
N ASP A 111 -32.45 -10.95 -8.60
CA ASP A 111 -33.09 -10.61 -9.87
C ASP A 111 -33.19 -9.08 -10.07
N MET A 112 -33.54 -8.33 -9.03
CA MET A 112 -33.60 -6.86 -9.08
C MET A 112 -32.20 -6.23 -9.23
N ASP A 113 -31.16 -6.84 -8.63
CA ASP A 113 -29.76 -6.44 -8.80
C ASP A 113 -29.30 -6.51 -10.27
N LEU A 114 -29.80 -7.51 -11.03
CA LEU A 114 -29.56 -7.61 -12.48
C LEU A 114 -30.17 -6.43 -13.23
N VAL A 115 -31.41 -6.05 -12.89
CA VAL A 115 -32.11 -4.90 -13.49
C VAL A 115 -31.34 -3.61 -13.20
N ILE A 116 -30.95 -3.36 -11.96
CA ILE A 116 -30.14 -2.18 -11.59
C ILE A 116 -28.84 -2.12 -12.38
N SER A 117 -28.15 -3.26 -12.51
CA SER A 117 -26.91 -3.36 -13.28
C SER A 117 -27.11 -3.06 -14.77
N SER A 118 -28.25 -3.46 -15.33
CA SER A 118 -28.60 -3.20 -16.73
C SER A 118 -29.02 -1.75 -16.97
N MET A 119 -29.78 -1.15 -16.04
CA MET A 119 -30.13 0.28 -16.08
C MET A 119 -28.90 1.20 -16.01
N GLY A 120 -27.82 0.74 -15.37
CA GLY A 120 -26.51 1.43 -15.39
C GLY A 120 -25.88 1.54 -16.79
N LYS A 121 -26.39 0.81 -17.80
CA LYS A 121 -25.98 0.86 -19.20
C LYS A 121 -26.93 1.70 -20.08
N SER A 122 -27.66 2.65 -19.48
CA SER A 122 -28.57 3.59 -20.13
C SER A 122 -29.90 3.01 -20.64
N LEU A 123 -30.32 1.85 -20.14
CA LEU A 123 -31.64 1.27 -20.43
C LEU A 123 -32.71 1.83 -19.48
N SER A 124 -33.95 1.98 -19.96
CA SER A 124 -35.11 2.21 -19.11
C SER A 124 -35.46 0.95 -18.29
N LEU A 125 -36.30 1.11 -17.26
CA LEU A 125 -36.67 0.00 -16.38
C LEU A 125 -37.34 -1.15 -17.15
N SER A 126 -38.30 -0.83 -18.04
CA SER A 126 -39.01 -1.81 -18.86
C SER A 126 -38.07 -2.54 -19.82
N GLU A 127 -37.24 -1.79 -20.55
CA GLU A 127 -36.26 -2.36 -21.50
C GLU A 127 -35.25 -3.28 -20.78
N ALA A 128 -34.79 -2.87 -19.60
CA ALA A 128 -33.87 -3.68 -18.79
C ALA A 128 -34.51 -5.02 -18.39
N ILE A 129 -35.77 -4.99 -17.93
CA ILE A 129 -36.50 -6.20 -17.52
C ILE A 129 -36.76 -7.10 -18.74
N GLU A 130 -37.26 -6.56 -19.84
CA GLU A 130 -37.54 -7.32 -21.06
C GLU A 130 -36.27 -7.99 -21.62
N GLN A 131 -35.15 -7.27 -21.63
CA GLN A 131 -33.87 -7.81 -22.08
C GLN A 131 -33.36 -8.95 -21.18
N ILE A 132 -33.49 -8.81 -19.85
CA ILE A 132 -33.10 -9.86 -18.89
C ILE A 132 -33.97 -11.10 -19.10
N LEU A 133 -35.29 -10.94 -19.24
CA LEU A 133 -36.21 -12.04 -19.49
C LEU A 133 -35.95 -12.72 -20.83
N ALA A 134 -35.64 -11.96 -21.88
CA ALA A 134 -35.33 -12.48 -23.20
C ALA A 134 -34.07 -13.36 -23.19
N ASN A 135 -33.04 -12.95 -22.46
CA ASN A 135 -31.74 -13.62 -22.38
C ASN A 135 -31.66 -14.73 -21.31
N ALA A 136 -32.71 -14.93 -20.51
CA ALA A 136 -32.72 -15.93 -19.46
C ALA A 136 -32.83 -17.36 -20.02
N GLU A 137 -32.03 -18.28 -19.48
CA GLU A 137 -32.16 -19.72 -19.69
C GLU A 137 -33.59 -20.18 -19.33
N VAL A 138 -34.11 -21.16 -20.09
CA VAL A 138 -35.51 -21.64 -19.96
C VAL A 138 -35.87 -21.99 -18.51
N GLU A 139 -34.95 -22.61 -17.78
CA GLU A 139 -35.14 -23.02 -16.39
C GLU A 139 -35.25 -21.85 -15.40
N LYS A 140 -34.56 -20.73 -15.66
CA LYS A 140 -34.55 -19.54 -14.77
C LYS A 140 -35.59 -18.51 -15.17
N ARG A 141 -36.07 -18.56 -16.41
CA ARG A 141 -37.02 -17.59 -16.97
C ARG A 141 -38.31 -17.50 -16.19
N ASN A 142 -38.82 -18.61 -15.66
CA ASN A 142 -40.05 -18.63 -14.86
C ASN A 142 -39.88 -17.90 -13.51
N GLY A 143 -38.74 -18.09 -12.83
CA GLY A 143 -38.42 -17.40 -11.57
C GLY A 143 -38.26 -15.89 -11.78
N LEU A 144 -37.45 -15.51 -12.77
CA LEU A 144 -37.27 -14.11 -13.17
C LEU A 144 -38.59 -13.44 -13.58
N THR A 145 -39.42 -14.11 -14.37
CA THR A 145 -40.74 -13.57 -14.77
C THR A 145 -41.61 -13.32 -13.55
N LYS A 146 -41.70 -14.30 -12.63
CA LYS A 146 -42.48 -14.16 -11.39
C LYS A 146 -41.99 -12.97 -10.55
N ASN A 147 -40.67 -12.77 -10.46
CA ASN A 147 -40.07 -11.75 -9.61
C ASN A 147 -40.05 -10.35 -10.24
N LEU A 148 -39.97 -10.23 -11.58
CA LEU A 148 -39.72 -8.96 -12.26
C LEU A 148 -40.89 -8.43 -13.09
N TYR A 149 -41.80 -9.28 -13.58
CA TYR A 149 -42.80 -8.87 -14.58
C TYR A 149 -43.74 -7.75 -14.09
N HIS A 150 -44.07 -7.75 -12.80
CA HIS A 150 -44.92 -6.71 -12.19
C HIS A 150 -44.29 -5.32 -12.13
N PHE A 151 -42.98 -5.19 -12.41
CA PHE A 151 -42.28 -3.91 -12.47
C PHE A 151 -42.25 -3.28 -13.87
N ILE A 152 -42.62 -4.01 -14.94
CA ILE A 152 -42.55 -3.52 -16.33
C ILE A 152 -43.34 -2.21 -16.52
N HIS A 153 -44.48 -2.08 -15.83
CA HIS A 153 -45.35 -0.92 -15.92
C HIS A 153 -45.25 0.04 -14.72
N LYS A 154 -44.30 -0.20 -13.81
CA LYS A 154 -44.10 0.66 -12.63
C LYS A 154 -43.10 1.77 -12.93
N GLU A 155 -43.17 2.84 -12.15
CA GLU A 155 -42.16 3.88 -12.20
C GLU A 155 -40.86 3.45 -11.51
N LYS A 156 -39.73 4.01 -11.97
CA LYS A 156 -38.39 3.72 -11.43
C LYS A 156 -38.32 3.93 -9.91
N HIS A 157 -38.96 4.96 -9.39
CA HIS A 157 -38.89 5.27 -7.96
C HIS A 157 -39.62 4.20 -7.11
N GLU A 158 -40.71 3.62 -7.60
CA GLU A 158 -41.41 2.52 -6.95
C GLU A 158 -40.57 1.24 -6.92
N PHE A 159 -39.91 0.93 -8.04
CA PHE A 159 -38.98 -0.19 -8.12
C PHE A 159 -37.83 -0.02 -7.11
N ILE A 160 -37.24 1.18 -7.02
CA ILE A 160 -36.14 1.46 -6.09
C ILE A 160 -36.61 1.39 -4.63
N ALA A 161 -37.80 1.90 -4.30
CA ALA A 161 -38.34 1.81 -2.95
C ALA A 161 -38.55 0.35 -2.50
N GLU A 162 -39.11 -0.49 -3.37
CA GLU A 162 -39.29 -1.92 -3.09
C GLU A 162 -37.94 -2.66 -2.99
N TYR A 163 -37.00 -2.31 -3.87
CA TYR A 163 -35.63 -2.83 -3.82
C TYR A 163 -34.94 -2.47 -2.49
N ASP A 164 -35.05 -1.23 -2.03
CA ASP A 164 -34.44 -0.76 -0.78
C ASP A 164 -35.06 -1.47 0.43
N SER A 165 -36.39 -1.68 0.43
CA SER A 165 -37.09 -2.46 1.47
C SER A 165 -36.60 -3.91 1.52
N ILE A 166 -36.54 -4.58 0.36
CA ILE A 166 -36.04 -5.96 0.26
C ILE A 166 -34.56 -6.02 0.69
N CYS A 167 -33.76 -5.02 0.32
CA CYS A 167 -32.37 -4.91 0.73
C CYS A 167 -32.24 -4.76 2.25
N PHE A 168 -33.08 -3.94 2.88
CA PHE A 168 -33.12 -3.79 4.32
C PHE A 168 -33.44 -5.13 5.00
N ASP A 169 -34.51 -5.81 4.57
CA ASP A 169 -34.93 -7.10 5.11
C ASP A 169 -33.86 -8.18 4.95
N CYS A 170 -33.19 -8.24 3.79
CA CYS A 170 -32.11 -9.17 3.54
C CYS A 170 -30.83 -8.84 4.34
N SER A 171 -30.54 -7.54 4.53
CA SER A 171 -29.34 -7.10 5.26
C SER A 171 -29.36 -7.51 6.74
N CYS A 172 -30.55 -7.69 7.31
CA CYS A 172 -30.75 -8.19 8.67
C CYS A 172 -30.28 -9.64 8.87
N LEU A 173 -30.11 -10.43 7.80
CA LEU A 173 -29.69 -11.83 7.88
C LEU A 173 -28.22 -12.06 7.54
N ASP A 174 -27.67 -11.30 6.59
CA ASP A 174 -26.56 -11.79 5.76
C ASP A 174 -25.15 -11.37 6.26
N LYS A 175 -24.89 -11.51 7.57
CA LYS A 175 -23.51 -11.75 8.02
C LYS A 175 -23.17 -13.22 7.74
N LYS A 176 -22.81 -13.47 6.47
CA LYS A 176 -22.43 -14.75 5.83
C LYS A 176 -21.93 -15.83 6.81
N GLN A 177 -22.65 -16.96 6.87
CA GLN A 177 -22.23 -18.22 7.51
C GLN A 177 -22.54 -19.37 6.54
N TYR A 178 -21.62 -19.62 5.62
CA TYR A 178 -21.58 -20.83 4.80
C TYR A 178 -20.35 -21.64 5.20
N ALA A 179 -20.42 -22.96 5.10
CA ALA A 179 -19.26 -23.85 5.25
C ALA A 179 -18.18 -23.55 4.19
N PHE A 180 -18.63 -23.16 3.00
CA PHE A 180 -17.83 -22.69 1.87
C PHE A 180 -18.13 -21.20 1.66
N LYS A 181 -17.18 -20.33 1.98
CA LYS A 181 -17.43 -18.89 2.05
C LYS A 181 -17.40 -18.24 0.68
N GLU A 182 -16.24 -18.31 0.03
CA GLU A 182 -15.91 -17.68 -1.25
C GLU A 182 -14.57 -18.31 -1.72
N VAL A 183 -14.38 -18.45 -3.03
CA VAL A 183 -13.05 -18.69 -3.62
C VAL A 183 -12.47 -17.36 -4.04
N LEU A 184 -11.23 -17.05 -3.66
CA LEU A 184 -10.54 -15.84 -4.09
C LEU A 184 -9.49 -16.19 -5.15
N PHE A 185 -9.54 -15.53 -6.31
CA PHE A 185 -8.52 -15.66 -7.33
C PHE A 185 -8.50 -14.49 -8.33
N PRO A 186 -7.34 -13.83 -8.55
CA PRO A 186 -6.14 -13.86 -7.72
C PRO A 186 -6.40 -13.27 -6.32
N VAL A 187 -5.46 -13.50 -5.40
CA VAL A 187 -5.56 -12.99 -4.02
C VAL A 187 -4.19 -12.52 -3.51
N VAL A 188 -4.18 -11.49 -2.68
CA VAL A 188 -2.98 -10.96 -2.03
C VAL A 188 -3.16 -10.97 -0.52
N PHE A 189 -2.20 -11.58 0.18
CA PHE A 189 -2.10 -11.54 1.64
C PHE A 189 -1.00 -10.58 2.05
N THR A 190 -1.32 -9.58 2.88
CA THR A 190 -0.35 -8.60 3.38
C THR A 190 -0.07 -8.74 4.88
N GLY A 191 -0.82 -9.59 5.59
CA GLY A 191 -0.63 -9.86 7.02
C GLY A 191 -1.89 -10.45 7.67
N LYS A 192 -1.81 -10.74 8.98
CA LYS A 192 -2.93 -11.30 9.74
C LYS A 192 -4.16 -10.40 9.62
N LYS A 193 -5.29 -10.98 9.18
CA LYS A 193 -6.57 -10.27 8.90
C LYS A 193 -6.47 -9.17 7.84
N LYS A 194 -5.40 -9.15 7.02
CA LYS A 194 -5.17 -8.16 5.95
C LYS A 194 -4.95 -8.84 4.60
N TYR A 195 -5.97 -8.81 3.75
CA TYR A 195 -5.92 -9.43 2.44
C TYR A 195 -6.97 -8.84 1.51
N TYR A 196 -6.76 -9.03 0.21
CA TYR A 196 -7.74 -8.69 -0.82
C TYR A 196 -7.66 -9.63 -2.00
N GLY A 197 -8.75 -9.78 -2.75
CA GLY A 197 -8.81 -10.64 -3.92
C GLY A 197 -10.12 -10.50 -4.68
N ILE A 198 -10.22 -11.17 -5.81
CA ILE A 198 -11.47 -11.25 -6.58
C ILE A 198 -12.28 -12.45 -6.09
N PRO A 199 -13.52 -12.25 -5.59
CA PRO A 199 -14.35 -13.35 -5.13
C PRO A 199 -15.06 -14.09 -6.27
N HIS A 200 -15.14 -15.41 -6.15
CA HIS A 200 -15.90 -16.32 -6.98
C HIS A 200 -16.81 -17.18 -6.09
N GLU A 201 -18.11 -17.16 -6.36
CA GLU A 201 -19.12 -17.80 -5.50
C GLU A 201 -19.80 -19.02 -6.20
N SER A 202 -19.81 -19.06 -7.53
CA SER A 202 -20.44 -20.17 -8.28
C SER A 202 -19.76 -20.43 -9.63
N LYS A 203 -19.45 -19.36 -10.36
CA LYS A 203 -18.67 -19.41 -11.61
C LYS A 203 -17.47 -18.45 -11.54
N PRO A 204 -16.37 -18.74 -12.26
CA PRO A 204 -15.28 -17.78 -12.43
C PRO A 204 -15.82 -16.45 -12.97
N ASN A 205 -15.52 -15.36 -12.28
CA ASN A 205 -15.96 -14.01 -12.66
C ASN A 205 -14.93 -12.99 -12.18
N PHE A 206 -14.15 -12.47 -13.11
CA PHE A 206 -13.10 -11.49 -12.86
C PHE A 206 -13.59 -10.03 -12.84
N ASN A 207 -14.87 -9.81 -13.17
CA ASN A 207 -15.49 -8.49 -13.20
C ASN A 207 -16.22 -8.15 -11.88
N LYS A 208 -15.94 -8.89 -10.79
CA LYS A 208 -16.50 -8.60 -9.47
C LYS A 208 -15.70 -7.53 -8.74
N LYS A 209 -16.40 -6.79 -7.88
CA LYS A 209 -15.78 -5.85 -6.94
C LYS A 209 -14.79 -6.59 -6.03
N LEU A 210 -13.63 -5.98 -5.81
CA LEU A 210 -12.60 -6.52 -4.92
C LEU A 210 -13.13 -6.80 -3.51
N PHE A 211 -12.88 -8.01 -3.04
CA PHE A 211 -13.06 -8.38 -1.65
C PHE A 211 -11.86 -7.87 -0.86
N ILE A 212 -12.05 -6.96 0.10
CA ILE A 212 -10.95 -6.36 0.87
C ILE A 212 -11.22 -6.53 2.36
N ARG A 213 -10.24 -7.05 3.09
CA ARG A 213 -10.30 -7.25 4.54
C ARG A 213 -9.10 -6.62 5.21
N GLY A 214 -9.34 -5.72 6.15
CA GLY A 214 -8.34 -5.16 7.07
C GLY A 214 -7.23 -4.30 6.48
N VAL A 215 -7.06 -4.28 5.15
CA VAL A 215 -6.08 -3.42 4.47
C VAL A 215 -6.41 -1.95 4.73
N GLU A 216 -5.39 -1.12 4.90
CA GLU A 216 -5.54 0.26 5.37
C GLU A 216 -6.41 1.14 4.44
N VAL A 217 -6.51 0.79 3.16
CA VAL A 217 -7.32 1.47 2.15
C VAL A 217 -8.80 1.56 2.53
N VAL A 218 -9.35 0.53 3.19
CA VAL A 218 -10.76 0.51 3.60
C VAL A 218 -11.00 1.13 4.98
N LYS A 219 -9.95 1.53 5.70
CA LYS A 219 -10.09 2.19 7.00
C LYS A 219 -10.65 3.61 6.84
N ARG A 220 -11.51 4.01 7.78
CA ARG A 220 -12.04 5.38 7.87
C ARG A 220 -10.92 6.35 8.30
N GLY A 221 -10.99 7.61 7.88
CA GLY A 221 -9.99 8.65 8.19
C GLY A 221 -8.75 8.70 7.29
N GLN A 222 -8.66 7.83 6.27
CA GLN A 222 -7.65 7.96 5.23
C GLN A 222 -8.05 9.01 4.19
N SER A 223 -7.06 9.71 3.65
CA SER A 223 -7.28 10.69 2.58
C SER A 223 -7.67 10.00 1.28
N LYS A 224 -8.33 10.74 0.39
CA LYS A 224 -8.74 10.22 -0.93
C LYS A 224 -7.52 9.77 -1.74
N HIS A 225 -6.46 10.57 -1.77
CA HIS A 225 -5.20 10.24 -2.42
C HIS A 225 -4.59 8.92 -1.90
N PHE A 226 -4.56 8.72 -0.58
CA PHE A 226 -4.07 7.46 0.01
C PHE A 226 -4.89 6.25 -0.47
N ARG A 227 -6.21 6.41 -0.58
CA ARG A 227 -7.10 5.35 -1.06
C ARG A 227 -6.90 5.08 -2.54
N GLU A 228 -6.71 6.10 -3.34
CA GLU A 228 -6.49 5.98 -4.79
C GLU A 228 -5.19 5.24 -5.09
N VAL A 229 -4.08 5.63 -4.45
CA VAL A 229 -2.80 4.92 -4.58
C VAL A 229 -2.96 3.44 -4.20
N GLY A 230 -3.59 3.16 -3.06
CA GLY A 230 -3.82 1.80 -2.61
C GLY A 230 -4.72 0.98 -3.52
N LYS A 231 -5.82 1.58 -4.01
CA LYS A 231 -6.73 0.93 -4.96
C LYS A 231 -6.04 0.64 -6.28
N LYS A 232 -5.22 1.56 -6.78
CA LYS A 232 -4.49 1.37 -8.03
C LYS A 232 -3.55 0.17 -7.95
N VAL A 233 -2.78 0.04 -6.86
CA VAL A 233 -1.95 -1.16 -6.63
C VAL A 233 -2.80 -2.43 -6.62
N MET A 234 -3.93 -2.41 -5.90
CA MET A 234 -4.82 -3.56 -5.82
C MET A 234 -5.40 -3.93 -7.19
N GLU A 235 -5.97 -2.99 -7.92
CA GLU A 235 -6.59 -3.19 -9.23
C GLU A 235 -5.57 -3.72 -10.26
N GLU A 236 -4.39 -3.10 -10.35
CA GLU A 236 -3.32 -3.53 -11.25
C GLU A 236 -2.84 -4.96 -10.93
N SER A 237 -2.76 -5.33 -9.64
CA SER A 237 -2.34 -6.68 -9.23
C SER A 237 -3.37 -7.77 -9.53
N MET A 238 -4.63 -7.38 -9.74
CA MET A 238 -5.77 -8.28 -9.93
C MET A 238 -6.14 -8.45 -11.41
N ARG A 239 -5.43 -7.78 -12.33
CA ARG A 239 -5.66 -7.92 -13.77
C ARG A 239 -5.30 -9.33 -14.24
N LEU A 240 -6.10 -9.84 -15.18
CA LEU A 240 -5.90 -11.16 -15.79
C LEU A 240 -4.59 -11.28 -16.58
N ASP A 241 -4.19 -10.20 -17.24
CA ASP A 241 -2.97 -10.08 -18.04
C ASP A 241 -1.75 -9.70 -17.21
N ASN A 242 -1.86 -9.64 -15.88
CA ASN A 242 -0.76 -9.19 -15.04
C ASN A 242 0.35 -10.24 -14.97
N THR A 243 1.48 -9.92 -15.60
CA THR A 243 2.74 -10.68 -15.51
C THR A 243 3.73 -10.10 -14.50
N ARG A 244 3.41 -8.92 -13.93
CA ARG A 244 4.30 -8.20 -13.01
C ARG A 244 4.16 -8.71 -11.58
N THR A 245 5.27 -8.66 -10.83
CA THR A 245 5.27 -8.88 -9.39
C THR A 245 4.57 -7.72 -8.67
N LEU A 246 4.04 -7.99 -7.48
CA LEU A 246 3.41 -6.94 -6.66
C LEU A 246 4.39 -5.79 -6.34
N ARG A 247 5.69 -6.10 -6.19
CA ARG A 247 6.75 -5.10 -6.04
C ARG A 247 6.85 -4.19 -7.25
N ARG A 248 6.87 -4.73 -8.48
CA ARG A 248 6.98 -3.89 -9.69
C ARG A 248 5.74 -3.01 -9.87
N ILE A 249 4.56 -3.51 -9.54
CA ILE A 249 3.32 -2.71 -9.56
C ILE A 249 3.43 -1.54 -8.58
N VAL A 250 3.92 -1.78 -7.36
CA VAL A 250 4.13 -0.72 -6.36
C VAL A 250 5.15 0.32 -6.85
N GLU A 251 6.24 -0.12 -7.48
CA GLU A 251 7.23 0.76 -8.12
C GLU A 251 6.60 1.67 -9.19
N ASP A 252 5.83 1.09 -10.11
CA ASP A 252 5.17 1.80 -11.21
C ASP A 252 4.14 2.82 -10.67
N VAL A 253 3.32 2.41 -9.70
CA VAL A 253 2.33 3.31 -9.07
C VAL A 253 3.00 4.43 -8.29
N LEU A 254 4.11 4.16 -7.60
CA LEU A 254 4.88 5.20 -6.89
C LEU A 254 5.53 6.18 -7.86
N LYS A 255 6.08 5.71 -8.99
CA LYS A 255 6.63 6.56 -10.05
C LYS A 255 5.60 7.57 -10.53
N GLU A 256 4.40 7.10 -10.87
CA GLU A 256 3.29 7.97 -11.29
C GLU A 256 2.86 8.93 -10.18
N THR A 257 2.64 8.42 -8.96
CA THR A 257 2.23 9.22 -7.80
C THR A 257 3.20 10.38 -7.51
N ILE A 258 4.51 10.16 -7.69
CA ILE A 258 5.53 11.20 -7.46
C ILE A 258 5.53 12.24 -8.57
N ASN A 259 5.29 11.84 -9.83
CA ASN A 259 5.19 12.79 -10.94
C ASN A 259 4.00 13.74 -10.74
N ASP A 260 2.91 13.22 -10.19
CA ASP A 260 1.69 14.00 -9.94
C ASP A 260 1.68 14.73 -8.59
N ILE A 261 2.76 14.63 -7.79
CA ILE A 261 2.78 15.11 -6.40
C ILE A 261 2.62 16.63 -6.28
N SER A 262 2.97 17.39 -7.33
CA SER A 262 2.78 18.84 -7.41
C SER A 262 1.33 19.23 -7.70
N GLN A 263 0.49 18.28 -8.13
CA GLN A 263 -0.92 18.49 -8.49
C GLN A 263 -1.88 17.97 -7.41
N ILE A 264 -1.39 17.68 -6.20
CA ILE A 264 -2.24 17.18 -5.12
C ILE A 264 -3.30 18.23 -4.76
N ASP A 265 -4.55 17.94 -5.15
CA ASP A 265 -5.71 18.74 -4.82
C ASP A 265 -5.99 18.70 -3.30
N LEU A 266 -6.47 19.82 -2.76
CA LEU A 266 -6.87 19.95 -1.37
C LEU A 266 -7.91 18.89 -0.99
N ASN A 267 -8.90 18.63 -1.87
CA ASN A 267 -9.92 17.60 -1.60
C ASN A 267 -9.33 16.19 -1.59
N GLY A 268 -8.21 15.99 -2.29
CA GLY A 268 -7.45 14.73 -2.30
C GLY A 268 -6.84 14.39 -0.94
N VAL A 269 -6.55 15.40 -0.10
CA VAL A 269 -5.83 15.24 1.18
C VAL A 269 -6.70 15.38 2.42
N ILE A 270 -7.98 15.74 2.30
CA ILE A 270 -8.90 15.84 3.43
C ILE A 270 -8.96 14.52 4.20
N LYS A 271 -8.83 14.61 5.52
CA LYS A 271 -8.97 13.50 6.46
C LYS A 271 -10.11 13.80 7.43
N THR A 272 -10.67 12.76 8.02
CA THR A 272 -11.76 12.87 8.99
C THR A 272 -11.31 12.35 10.35
N ALA A 273 -11.67 13.04 11.44
CA ALA A 273 -11.50 12.57 12.81
C ALA A 273 -12.81 12.67 13.59
N VAL A 274 -12.84 12.08 14.79
CA VAL A 274 -13.94 12.19 15.74
C VAL A 274 -13.39 12.81 17.01
N TRP A 275 -14.05 13.84 17.53
CA TRP A 275 -13.69 14.40 18.83
C TRP A 275 -14.26 13.53 19.95
N LYS A 276 -13.39 13.01 20.82
CA LYS A 276 -13.76 12.23 22.00
C LYS A 276 -12.89 12.67 23.19
N PRO A 277 -13.43 13.45 24.14
CA PRO A 277 -12.66 13.96 25.29
C PRO A 277 -11.97 12.86 26.09
N ASP A 278 -12.68 11.75 26.32
CA ASP A 278 -12.23 10.63 27.16
C ASP A 278 -11.12 9.79 26.53
N LYS A 279 -10.83 10.00 25.23
CA LYS A 279 -9.75 9.29 24.54
C LYS A 279 -8.49 10.15 24.56
N ASN A 280 -7.36 9.54 24.96
CA ASN A 280 -6.03 10.17 24.93
C ASN A 280 -5.47 10.30 23.50
N ASN A 281 -6.20 10.95 22.60
CA ASN A 281 -5.72 11.30 21.27
C ASN A 281 -5.06 12.68 21.33
N LYS A 282 -3.77 12.69 21.70
CA LYS A 282 -2.97 13.92 21.87
C LYS A 282 -3.01 14.85 20.64
N SER A 283 -3.12 14.31 19.42
CA SER A 283 -3.19 15.12 18.20
C SER A 283 -4.50 15.88 18.10
N VAL A 284 -5.62 15.18 18.28
CA VAL A 284 -6.95 15.78 18.21
C VAL A 284 -7.17 16.73 19.39
N GLN A 285 -6.75 16.37 20.60
CA GLN A 285 -6.86 17.25 21.78
C GLN A 285 -6.12 18.58 21.57
N ARG A 286 -4.88 18.55 21.06
CA ARG A 286 -4.12 19.78 20.73
C ARG A 286 -4.81 20.62 19.66
N PHE A 287 -5.31 19.96 18.61
CA PHE A 287 -6.07 20.63 17.55
C PHE A 287 -7.29 21.35 18.13
N ILE A 288 -8.14 20.66 18.90
CA ILE A 288 -9.36 21.22 19.48
C ILE A 288 -9.05 22.39 20.42
N SER A 289 -8.04 22.24 21.29
CA SER A 289 -7.58 23.34 22.17
C SER A 289 -7.23 24.58 21.36
N ARG A 290 -6.43 24.40 20.30
CA ARG A 290 -6.01 25.51 19.44
C ARG A 290 -7.17 26.13 18.66
N MET A 291 -8.14 25.34 18.20
CA MET A 291 -9.33 25.85 17.51
C MET A 291 -10.20 26.70 18.44
N ARG A 292 -10.39 26.27 19.69
CA ARG A 292 -11.09 27.05 20.72
C ARG A 292 -10.36 28.37 21.01
N ASP A 293 -9.04 28.33 21.19
CA ASP A 293 -8.23 29.53 21.45
C ASP A 293 -8.24 30.53 20.27
N ARG A 294 -8.40 30.04 19.04
CA ARG A 294 -8.55 30.90 17.85
C ARG A 294 -9.96 31.48 17.75
N HIS A 295 -10.99 30.68 17.95
CA HIS A 295 -12.38 31.15 17.99
C HIS A 295 -12.58 32.24 19.05
N THR A 296 -12.06 32.06 20.27
CA THR A 296 -12.17 33.09 21.33
C THR A 296 -11.51 34.41 20.93
N ARG A 297 -10.42 34.38 20.15
CA ARG A 297 -9.78 35.59 19.63
C ARG A 297 -10.61 36.26 18.53
N GLU A 298 -11.15 35.49 17.59
CA GLU A 298 -12.06 36.01 16.56
C GLU A 298 -13.30 36.64 17.19
N GLU A 299 -13.88 36.01 18.21
CA GLU A 299 -15.01 36.53 18.95
C GLU A 299 -14.68 37.86 19.67
N ALA A 300 -13.49 37.97 20.26
CA ALA A 300 -13.04 39.19 20.91
C ALA A 300 -12.82 40.35 19.91
N ASP A 301 -12.25 40.06 18.74
CA ASP A 301 -12.03 41.05 17.69
C ASP A 301 -13.34 41.46 17.00
N ALA A 302 -14.27 40.52 16.77
CA ALA A 302 -15.61 40.81 16.30
C ALA A 302 -16.37 41.77 17.24
N LYS A 303 -16.32 41.51 18.56
CA LYS A 303 -16.89 42.42 19.58
C LYS A 303 -16.28 43.83 19.50
N ARG A 304 -14.97 43.95 19.24
CA ARG A 304 -14.29 45.25 19.07
C ARG A 304 -14.72 45.98 17.80
N LEU A 305 -14.92 45.27 16.69
CA LEU A 305 -15.38 45.83 15.42
C LEU A 305 -16.82 46.34 15.51
N ILE A 306 -17.72 45.56 16.13
CA ILE A 306 -19.11 45.94 16.37
C ILE A 306 -19.17 47.22 17.21
N LYS A 307 -18.34 47.33 18.26
CA LYS A 307 -18.24 48.55 19.08
C LYS A 307 -17.80 49.79 18.29
N ARG A 308 -17.11 49.61 17.16
CA ARG A 308 -16.68 50.68 16.23
C ARG A 308 -17.68 50.92 15.08
N GLY A 309 -18.84 50.25 15.09
CA GLY A 309 -19.86 50.39 14.05
C GLY A 309 -19.53 49.66 12.73
N LEU A 310 -18.58 48.73 12.74
CA LEU A 310 -18.19 47.94 11.57
C LEU A 310 -18.86 46.56 11.61
N THR A 311 -19.12 45.99 10.43
CA THR A 311 -19.65 44.62 10.29
C THR A 311 -18.53 43.60 10.47
N SER A 312 -18.79 42.54 11.24
CA SER A 312 -17.85 41.42 11.42
C SER A 312 -18.10 40.34 10.36
N GLU A 313 -17.03 39.73 9.86
CA GLU A 313 -17.11 38.52 9.04
C GLU A 313 -17.51 37.30 9.90
N PRO A 314 -18.07 36.24 9.29
CA PRO A 314 -18.34 34.97 9.97
C PRO A 314 -17.05 34.32 10.51
N TYR A 315 -17.14 33.69 11.68
CA TYR A 315 -16.01 33.00 12.30
C TYR A 315 -15.47 31.88 11.42
N LEU A 316 -14.14 31.79 11.34
CA LEU A 316 -13.46 30.83 10.50
C LEU A 316 -13.16 29.52 11.27
N TYR A 317 -13.10 29.57 12.60
CA TYR A 317 -12.80 28.43 13.45
C TYR A 317 -14.02 27.97 14.25
N GLU A 318 -14.72 26.95 13.77
CA GLU A 318 -15.88 26.40 14.48
C GLU A 318 -15.48 25.60 15.74
N ILE A 319 -16.31 25.71 16.79
CA ILE A 319 -16.19 24.90 18.02
C ILE A 319 -16.92 23.57 17.77
N LEU A 320 -16.21 22.47 18.03
CA LEU A 320 -16.73 21.12 17.89
C LEU A 320 -17.27 20.56 19.20
N GLU A 321 -18.41 19.89 19.12
CA GLU A 321 -19.01 19.18 20.25
C GLU A 321 -18.44 17.76 20.43
N PRO A 322 -18.37 17.23 21.66
CA PRO A 322 -17.98 15.85 21.90
C PRO A 322 -18.80 14.86 21.08
N GLY A 323 -18.12 13.96 20.37
CA GLY A 323 -18.73 12.95 19.50
C GLY A 323 -18.85 13.36 18.04
N GLU A 324 -18.70 14.64 17.72
CA GLU A 324 -18.79 15.14 16.34
C GLU A 324 -17.61 14.67 15.48
N ARG A 325 -17.92 14.49 14.19
CA ARG A 325 -16.92 14.26 13.15
C ARG A 325 -16.55 15.59 12.53
N PHE A 326 -15.27 15.76 12.27
CA PHE A 326 -14.76 16.93 11.59
C PHE A 326 -13.72 16.55 10.53
N GLU A 327 -13.61 17.42 9.54
CA GLU A 327 -12.63 17.33 8.47
C GLU A 327 -11.39 18.17 8.81
N TYR A 328 -10.23 17.68 8.41
CA TYR A 328 -8.98 18.41 8.60
C TYR A 328 -7.96 18.06 7.51
N VAL A 329 -6.99 18.96 7.34
CA VAL A 329 -5.81 18.82 6.49
C VAL A 329 -4.58 19.10 7.34
N VAL A 330 -3.47 18.39 7.11
CA VAL A 330 -2.18 18.67 7.73
C VAL A 330 -1.41 19.67 6.86
N VAL A 331 -1.08 20.83 7.42
CA VAL A 331 -0.34 21.92 6.77
C VAL A 331 1.10 22.00 7.24
N GLU A 332 1.94 22.68 6.47
CA GLU A 332 3.32 22.98 6.86
C GLU A 332 3.33 23.89 8.10
N ASN A 333 4.21 23.56 9.05
CA ASN A 333 4.45 24.38 10.22
C ASN A 333 5.88 24.14 10.72
N ASP A 334 6.74 25.15 10.54
CA ASP A 334 8.15 25.07 10.95
C ASP A 334 8.33 25.18 12.47
N SER A 335 7.30 25.63 13.20
CA SER A 335 7.37 25.83 14.65
C SER A 335 7.05 24.58 15.48
N SER A 336 6.51 23.51 14.88
CA SER A 336 6.19 22.27 15.60
C SER A 336 6.07 21.07 14.68
N ASP A 337 6.68 19.96 15.06
CA ASP A 337 6.54 18.66 14.40
C ASP A 337 5.28 17.88 14.83
N LYS A 338 4.56 18.36 15.83
CA LYS A 338 3.38 17.65 16.36
C LYS A 338 2.22 17.81 15.37
N VAL A 339 1.68 16.68 14.91
CA VAL A 339 0.58 16.65 13.93
C VAL A 339 -0.61 17.53 14.35
N GLY A 340 -1.00 17.52 15.63
CA GLY A 340 -2.11 18.34 16.13
C GLY A 340 -1.93 19.84 15.94
N ASP A 341 -0.68 20.32 15.93
CA ASP A 341 -0.35 21.74 15.70
C ASP A 341 -0.35 22.09 14.21
N LYS A 342 -0.21 21.06 13.35
CA LYS A 342 -0.27 21.14 11.89
C LYS A 342 -1.65 20.88 11.31
N MET A 343 -2.60 20.36 12.09
CA MET A 343 -3.96 20.11 11.61
C MET A 343 -4.73 21.42 11.39
N GLU A 344 -5.52 21.54 10.32
CA GLU A 344 -6.26 22.75 10.02
C GLU A 344 -7.58 22.41 9.32
N TYR A 345 -8.62 23.23 9.49
CA TYR A 345 -9.88 23.03 8.76
C TYR A 345 -9.66 23.27 7.25
N PRO A 346 -10.27 22.47 6.35
CA PRO A 346 -10.11 22.65 4.91
C PRO A 346 -10.46 24.06 4.42
N GLU A 347 -11.50 24.66 4.99
CA GLU A 347 -11.95 26.02 4.64
C GLU A 347 -10.92 27.09 5.05
N VAL A 348 -10.29 26.95 6.22
CA VAL A 348 -9.20 27.82 6.67
C VAL A 348 -8.02 27.73 5.69
N VAL A 349 -7.66 26.51 5.25
CA VAL A 349 -6.57 26.29 4.29
C VAL A 349 -6.86 26.99 2.97
N ARG A 350 -8.10 26.88 2.48
CA ARG A 350 -8.57 27.52 1.25
C ARG A 350 -8.52 29.04 1.32
N ARG A 351 -9.06 29.64 2.39
CA ARG A 351 -9.11 31.11 2.54
C ARG A 351 -7.75 31.74 2.80
N LEU A 352 -6.92 31.10 3.62
CA LEU A 352 -5.62 31.66 4.03
C LEU A 352 -4.45 31.18 3.14
N GLY A 353 -4.71 30.37 2.12
CA GLY A 353 -3.68 29.87 1.19
C GLY A 353 -2.58 29.07 1.89
N LYS A 354 -2.91 28.30 2.94
CA LYS A 354 -1.89 27.56 3.70
C LYS A 354 -1.32 26.40 2.87
N LYS A 355 0.00 26.21 2.95
CA LYS A 355 0.69 25.13 2.26
C LYS A 355 0.45 23.79 2.93
N ILE A 356 0.16 22.77 2.14
CA ILE A 356 -0.09 21.39 2.61
C ILE A 356 1.25 20.71 2.93
N ASP A 357 1.34 19.99 4.05
CA ASP A 357 2.54 19.20 4.39
C ASP A 357 2.57 17.91 3.55
N ILE A 358 3.11 18.00 2.33
CA ILE A 358 3.21 16.87 1.39
C ILE A 358 4.02 15.71 2.00
N SER A 359 5.03 16.02 2.81
CA SER A 359 5.89 15.01 3.46
C SER A 359 5.08 14.11 4.41
N TYR A 360 4.16 14.70 5.17
CA TYR A 360 3.24 13.95 6.03
C TYR A 360 2.40 12.94 5.24
N TYR A 361 1.78 13.34 4.14
CA TYR A 361 0.95 12.43 3.34
C TYR A 361 1.78 11.36 2.64
N LEU A 362 2.95 11.73 2.10
CA LEU A 362 3.86 10.78 1.46
C LEU A 362 4.33 9.71 2.44
N LYS A 363 4.60 10.07 3.71
CA LYS A 363 4.94 9.10 4.76
C LYS A 363 3.85 8.04 4.96
N THR A 364 2.57 8.43 4.87
CA THR A 364 1.47 7.46 4.98
C THR A 364 1.44 6.51 3.77
N VAL A 365 1.63 7.04 2.56
CA VAL A 365 1.71 6.25 1.32
C VAL A 365 2.88 5.28 1.36
N VAL A 366 4.05 5.70 1.86
CA VAL A 366 5.22 4.83 2.08
C VAL A 366 4.85 3.64 2.96
N GLY A 367 4.18 3.89 4.10
CA GLY A 367 3.78 2.81 5.01
C GLY A 367 2.75 1.85 4.39
N LEU A 368 1.89 2.32 3.49
CA LEU A 368 0.96 1.48 2.74
C LEU A 368 1.70 0.62 1.71
N CYS A 369 2.53 1.25 0.88
CA CYS A 369 3.29 0.57 -0.18
C CYS A 369 4.26 -0.47 0.39
N ALA A 370 4.91 -0.15 1.53
CA ALA A 370 5.79 -1.08 2.23
C ALA A 370 5.04 -2.34 2.63
N ARG A 371 3.77 -2.24 3.01
CA ARG A 371 2.96 -3.39 3.42
C ARG A 371 2.62 -4.34 2.27
N PHE A 372 2.61 -3.83 1.05
CA PHE A 372 2.42 -4.68 -0.13
C PHE A 372 3.68 -5.46 -0.47
N ILE A 373 4.88 -4.97 -0.12
CA ILE A 373 6.15 -5.57 -0.57
C ILE A 373 6.98 -6.18 0.56
N ASN A 374 6.63 -5.97 1.83
CA ASN A 374 7.41 -6.43 2.99
C ASN A 374 7.51 -7.96 3.12
N TYR A 375 6.91 -8.72 2.22
CA TYR A 375 7.05 -10.18 2.12
C TYR A 375 8.27 -10.60 1.30
N ASP A 376 8.78 -9.72 0.44
CA ASP A 376 9.96 -9.96 -0.40
C ASP A 376 11.15 -10.34 0.50
N GLU A 377 11.90 -11.37 0.09
CA GLU A 377 13.04 -11.91 0.84
C GLU A 377 14.09 -10.84 1.13
N SER A 378 14.25 -9.86 0.23
CA SER A 378 15.18 -8.74 0.41
C SER A 378 14.86 -7.83 1.60
N PHE A 379 13.65 -7.94 2.18
CA PHE A 379 13.26 -7.20 3.39
C PHE A 379 13.16 -8.07 4.64
N GLN A 380 13.24 -9.40 4.53
CA GLN A 380 13.15 -10.27 5.70
C GLN A 380 14.40 -10.13 6.57
N PRO A 381 14.26 -9.95 7.90
CA PRO A 381 15.41 -9.91 8.80
C PRO A 381 16.03 -11.30 8.96
N SER A 382 17.35 -11.36 9.20
CA SER A 382 18.00 -12.61 9.60
C SER A 382 17.53 -13.06 10.99
N SER A 383 17.74 -14.34 11.30
CA SER A 383 17.40 -14.89 12.61
C SER A 383 18.14 -14.20 13.75
N GLU A 384 19.40 -13.78 13.57
CA GLU A 384 20.15 -13.07 14.62
C GLU A 384 19.49 -11.73 14.98
N ILE A 385 19.04 -10.96 13.98
CA ILE A 385 18.40 -9.66 14.20
C ILE A 385 17.07 -9.83 14.96
N VAL A 386 16.31 -10.89 14.65
CA VAL A 386 15.05 -11.18 15.35
C VAL A 386 15.31 -11.55 16.81
N LEU A 387 16.32 -12.39 17.08
CA LEU A 387 16.72 -12.77 18.44
C LEU A 387 17.20 -11.58 19.26
N GLU A 388 18.01 -10.68 18.68
CA GLU A 388 18.45 -9.47 19.35
C GLU A 388 17.28 -8.54 19.70
N ALA A 389 16.30 -8.42 18.80
CA ALA A 389 15.09 -7.63 19.04
C ALA A 389 14.21 -8.25 20.14
N LEU A 390 14.12 -9.58 20.21
CA LEU A 390 13.41 -10.31 21.26
C LEU A 390 14.05 -10.08 22.64
N LYS A 391 15.38 -10.18 22.74
CA LYS A 391 16.13 -9.92 23.98
C LYS A 391 15.84 -8.51 24.51
N LYS A 392 15.94 -7.50 23.64
CA LYS A 392 15.63 -6.09 24.01
C LYS A 392 14.20 -5.90 24.48
N LEU A 393 13.25 -6.68 23.97
CA LEU A 393 11.84 -6.59 24.36
C LEU A 393 11.61 -7.25 25.73
N LYS A 394 12.22 -8.42 25.97
CA LYS A 394 12.22 -9.07 27.30
C LYS A 394 12.89 -8.17 28.36
N ASP A 395 14.02 -7.54 28.04
CA ASP A 395 14.73 -6.63 28.95
C ASP A 395 13.90 -5.37 29.27
N ALA A 396 13.21 -4.82 28.29
CA ALA A 396 12.34 -3.65 28.47
C ALA A 396 11.11 -3.97 29.36
N ASN A 397 10.59 -5.20 29.28
CA ASN A 397 9.50 -5.66 30.14
C ASN A 397 9.98 -5.89 31.58
N LYS A 398 11.17 -6.48 31.79
CA LYS A 398 11.77 -6.64 33.13
C LYS A 398 12.03 -5.30 33.83
N ALA A 399 12.40 -4.25 33.09
CA ALA A 399 12.61 -2.91 33.66
C ALA A 399 11.29 -2.21 34.06
N GLY A 400 10.13 -2.70 33.62
CA GLY A 400 8.81 -2.15 33.90
C GLY A 400 8.16 -2.67 35.19
N ASP A 401 8.52 -3.89 35.61
CA ASP A 401 7.86 -4.58 36.74
C ASP A 401 8.51 -4.30 38.11
N ASN A 402 9.66 -3.63 38.18
CA ASN A 402 10.34 -3.30 39.44
C ASN A 402 9.75 -2.07 40.18
N LYS A 403 8.43 -1.87 40.14
CA LYS A 403 7.73 -0.89 41.00
C LYS A 403 6.41 -1.44 41.54
N ALA A 404 6.50 -2.45 42.40
CA ALA A 404 5.52 -2.68 43.46
C ALA A 404 6.17 -3.48 44.61
N ASP A 405 5.86 -3.04 45.82
CA ASP A 405 6.13 -3.62 47.16
C ASP A 405 7.57 -3.71 47.68
N ASP A 406 7.89 -2.65 48.44
CA ASP A 406 8.65 -2.71 49.69
C ASP A 406 7.87 -3.54 50.72
N GLY A 407 8.44 -4.68 51.11
CA GLY A 407 8.05 -5.49 52.25
C GLY A 407 9.04 -6.63 52.42
N GLY A 408 10.13 -6.38 53.14
CA GLY A 408 11.22 -7.34 53.31
C GLY A 408 10.86 -8.60 54.09
N VAL A 409 11.66 -9.65 53.91
CA VAL A 409 12.27 -10.51 54.94
C VAL A 409 13.28 -11.43 54.23
N ASP A 410 14.45 -11.56 54.83
CA ASP A 410 15.57 -12.43 54.44
C ASP A 410 15.19 -13.91 54.39
N GLY A 411 15.83 -14.64 53.47
CA GLY A 411 15.78 -16.09 53.39
C GLY A 411 16.65 -16.57 52.22
N ASP A 412 17.90 -16.91 52.53
CA ASP A 412 18.75 -17.74 51.68
C ASP A 412 18.01 -19.05 51.36
N ASP A 413 17.86 -19.36 50.07
CA ASP A 413 17.94 -20.73 49.54
C ASP A 413 18.33 -20.63 48.07
N LEU A 414 19.54 -21.11 47.78
CA LEU A 414 20.05 -21.34 46.43
C LEU A 414 19.45 -22.66 45.94
N ASP A 415 18.31 -22.59 45.27
CA ASP A 415 17.85 -23.68 44.41
C ASP A 415 18.20 -23.35 42.96
N GLU A 416 19.13 -24.15 42.43
CA GLU A 416 19.42 -24.33 41.01
C GLU A 416 18.18 -24.93 40.34
N ASP A 417 17.20 -24.11 39.98
CA ASP A 417 16.06 -24.57 39.19
C ASP A 417 16.20 -24.10 37.74
N GLU A 418 16.56 -25.12 36.95
CA GLU A 418 16.38 -25.37 35.52
C GLU A 418 16.16 -24.16 34.59
N GLU A 419 16.95 -24.15 33.53
CA GLU A 419 16.63 -23.47 32.28
C GLU A 419 15.25 -23.97 31.81
N ASP A 420 14.18 -23.30 32.25
CA ASP A 420 12.90 -23.34 31.57
C ASP A 420 13.18 -22.83 30.15
N GLU A 421 13.32 -23.76 29.21
CA GLU A 421 13.21 -23.49 27.79
C GLU A 421 11.80 -22.92 27.57
N ASP A 422 11.64 -21.61 27.82
CA ASP A 422 10.48 -20.81 27.43
C ASP A 422 10.20 -21.15 25.96
N GLU A 423 9.21 -22.01 25.72
CA GLU A 423 8.73 -22.34 24.39
C GLU A 423 8.38 -21.01 23.72
N MET A 424 9.27 -20.53 22.85
CA MET A 424 9.18 -19.17 22.33
C MET A 424 7.82 -18.98 21.65
N ASP A 425 7.03 -18.01 22.12
CA ASP A 425 5.74 -17.72 21.50
C ASP A 425 5.94 -17.38 20.02
N GLU A 426 5.63 -18.34 19.15
CA GLU A 426 5.75 -18.20 17.70
C GLU A 426 4.99 -16.97 17.19
N ASP A 427 3.92 -16.54 17.89
CA ASP A 427 3.16 -15.33 17.57
C ASP A 427 3.97 -14.06 17.86
N GLU A 428 4.75 -14.01 18.95
CA GLU A 428 5.64 -12.89 19.25
C GLU A 428 6.78 -12.78 18.24
N VAL A 429 7.43 -13.91 17.93
CA VAL A 429 8.49 -13.97 16.91
C VAL A 429 7.96 -13.48 15.56
N SER A 430 6.77 -13.94 15.17
CA SER A 430 6.11 -13.55 13.91
C SER A 430 5.80 -12.05 13.87
N LYS A 431 5.32 -11.46 14.96
CA LYS A 431 5.04 -10.01 15.07
C LYS A 431 6.31 -9.19 14.93
N ILE A 432 7.40 -9.56 15.60
CA ILE A 432 8.67 -8.84 15.54
C ILE A 432 9.25 -8.89 14.13
N ARG A 433 9.26 -10.08 13.51
CA ARG A 433 9.71 -10.27 12.13
C ARG A 433 8.91 -9.38 11.15
N ASP A 434 7.58 -9.33 11.27
CA ASP A 434 6.73 -8.46 10.44
C ASP A 434 7.06 -6.97 10.61
N VAL A 435 7.27 -6.52 11.84
CA VAL A 435 7.61 -5.11 12.14
C VAL A 435 8.98 -4.75 11.56
N LEU A 436 9.98 -5.62 11.69
CA LEU A 436 11.31 -5.40 11.12
C LEU A 436 11.28 -5.37 9.59
N ALA A 437 10.58 -6.33 8.97
CA ALA A 437 10.43 -6.37 7.51
C ALA A 437 9.69 -5.14 6.98
N GLN A 438 8.63 -4.69 7.68
CA GLN A 438 7.92 -3.46 7.36
C GLN A 438 8.86 -2.23 7.42
N LYS A 439 9.69 -2.11 8.46
CA LYS A 439 10.66 -1.01 8.58
C LYS A 439 11.71 -1.03 7.46
N SER A 440 12.20 -2.22 7.11
CA SER A 440 13.14 -2.41 6.00
C SER A 440 12.53 -1.96 4.67
N ALA A 441 11.31 -2.42 4.36
CA ALA A 441 10.56 -2.02 3.18
C ALA A 441 10.27 -0.50 3.15
N GLU A 442 9.87 0.11 4.28
CA GLU A 442 9.67 1.56 4.37
C GLU A 442 10.96 2.34 4.09
N LYS A 443 12.11 1.87 4.60
CA LYS A 443 13.41 2.48 4.34
C LYS A 443 13.75 2.40 2.85
N TRP A 444 13.55 1.25 2.22
CA TRP A 444 13.79 1.07 0.80
C TRP A 444 12.89 1.98 -0.05
N ILE A 445 11.58 2.04 0.23
CA ILE A 445 10.66 2.91 -0.51
C ILE A 445 11.03 4.40 -0.37
N ARG A 446 11.45 4.85 0.81
CA ARG A 446 11.96 6.23 0.97
C ARG A 446 13.18 6.49 0.10
N GLY A 447 14.10 5.52 0.04
CA GLY A 447 15.25 5.54 -0.87
C GLY A 447 14.81 5.64 -2.33
N TYR A 448 13.87 4.79 -2.74
CA TYR A 448 13.29 4.76 -4.08
C TYR A 448 12.66 6.11 -4.47
N ILE A 449 11.81 6.67 -3.61
CA ILE A 449 11.17 7.99 -3.80
C ILE A 449 12.23 9.09 -3.95
N LYS A 450 13.25 9.09 -3.08
CA LYS A 450 14.35 10.05 -3.16
C LYS A 450 15.09 9.91 -4.50
N SER A 451 15.31 8.68 -4.93
CA SER A 451 15.95 8.34 -6.19
C SER A 451 15.16 8.85 -7.40
N LEU A 452 13.82 8.84 -7.34
CA LEU A 452 12.95 9.34 -8.41
C LEU A 452 12.98 10.88 -8.49
N ARG A 453 13.04 11.55 -7.34
CA ARG A 453 13.14 13.03 -7.28
C ARG A 453 14.51 13.55 -7.69
N ASP A 454 15.58 12.92 -7.20
CA ASP A 454 16.96 13.39 -7.40
C ASP A 454 17.58 12.82 -8.68
N GLY A 455 17.06 11.70 -9.19
CA GLY A 455 17.56 10.97 -10.35
C GLY A 455 17.84 11.86 -11.56
N PRO A 456 16.83 12.59 -12.08
CA PRO A 456 17.03 13.46 -13.24
C PRO A 456 18.14 14.51 -13.06
N LYS A 457 18.32 15.04 -11.84
CA LYS A 457 19.40 15.98 -11.52
C LYS A 457 20.77 15.28 -11.52
N LYS A 458 20.83 14.06 -10.97
CA LYS A 458 22.04 13.23 -10.95
C LYS A 458 22.44 12.83 -12.37
N ASP A 459 21.49 12.40 -13.19
CA ASP A 459 21.71 12.01 -14.58
C ASP A 459 22.25 13.19 -15.40
N LYS A 460 21.63 14.37 -15.27
CA LYS A 460 22.13 15.61 -15.88
C LYS A 460 23.57 15.94 -15.44
N THR A 461 23.90 15.73 -14.17
CA THR A 461 25.24 15.97 -13.64
C THR A 461 26.26 14.97 -14.20
N ILE A 462 25.92 13.69 -14.26
CA ILE A 462 26.77 12.64 -14.84
C ILE A 462 27.01 12.93 -16.32
N ILE A 463 25.96 13.18 -17.10
CA ILE A 463 26.06 13.51 -18.53
C ILE A 463 26.88 14.80 -18.73
N SER A 464 26.66 15.83 -17.92
CA SER A 464 27.48 17.05 -17.98
C SER A 464 28.96 16.78 -17.71
N HIS A 465 29.28 15.92 -16.75
CA HIS A 465 30.66 15.56 -16.44
C HIS A 465 31.31 14.76 -17.56
N LEU A 466 30.56 13.85 -18.19
CA LEU A 466 31.03 13.08 -19.34
C LEU A 466 31.41 13.99 -20.52
N TRP A 467 30.60 15.00 -20.82
CA TRP A 467 30.88 15.97 -21.88
C TRP A 467 32.07 16.85 -21.53
N GLU A 468 32.21 17.28 -20.28
CA GLU A 468 33.38 18.03 -19.85
C GLU A 468 34.67 17.21 -19.98
N GLY A 469 34.64 15.95 -19.55
CA GLY A 469 35.76 15.03 -19.70
C GLY A 469 36.11 14.76 -21.16
N ALA A 470 35.10 14.54 -22.01
CA ALA A 470 35.28 14.36 -23.45
C ALA A 470 35.88 15.60 -24.12
N ARG A 471 35.42 16.81 -23.77
CA ARG A 471 35.98 18.08 -24.27
C ARG A 471 37.45 18.25 -23.89
N ILE A 472 37.80 18.01 -22.62
CA ILE A 472 39.18 18.09 -22.14
C ILE A 472 40.07 17.07 -22.87
N TYR A 473 39.59 15.83 -23.04
CA TYR A 473 40.33 14.79 -23.74
C TYR A 473 40.52 15.11 -25.22
N ALA A 474 39.44 15.51 -25.91
CA ALA A 474 39.46 15.88 -27.32
C ALA A 474 40.41 17.06 -27.57
N LYS A 475 40.34 18.10 -26.72
CA LYS A 475 41.27 19.23 -26.77
C LYS A 475 42.72 18.80 -26.59
N LYS A 476 43.02 18.01 -25.55
CA LYS A 476 44.38 17.50 -25.31
C LYS A 476 44.90 16.68 -26.49
N LEU A 477 44.08 15.78 -27.04
CA LEU A 477 44.44 14.98 -28.20
C LEU A 477 44.70 15.86 -29.42
N PHE A 478 43.86 16.86 -29.66
CA PHE A 478 44.05 17.83 -30.73
C PHE A 478 45.37 18.60 -30.58
N ASP A 479 45.59 19.20 -29.40
CA ASP A 479 46.81 19.95 -29.07
C ASP A 479 48.08 19.09 -29.23
N THR A 480 48.00 17.77 -28.99
CA THR A 480 49.17 16.87 -29.09
C THR A 480 49.38 16.31 -30.49
N THR A 481 48.32 16.12 -31.29
CA THR A 481 48.36 15.32 -32.54
C THR A 481 48.23 16.17 -33.80
N TYR A 482 47.62 17.35 -33.70
CA TYR A 482 47.22 18.19 -34.84
C TYR A 482 47.77 19.62 -34.80
N ALA A 483 48.57 19.98 -33.79
CA ALA A 483 49.12 21.34 -33.62
C ALA A 483 49.99 21.85 -34.79
N ASP A 484 50.44 20.96 -35.71
CA ASP A 484 51.40 21.30 -36.78
C ASP A 484 50.91 21.01 -38.21
N LYS A 485 49.61 20.82 -38.46
CA LYS A 485 49.11 20.58 -39.83
C LYS A 485 48.09 21.63 -40.26
N GLY A 486 48.62 22.78 -40.71
CA GLY A 486 47.86 23.79 -41.44
C GLY A 486 47.64 23.36 -42.89
N GLU A 487 46.40 23.05 -43.25
CA GLU A 487 45.97 22.99 -44.65
C GLU A 487 44.63 23.73 -44.79
N HIS A 488 44.64 24.74 -45.65
CA HIS A 488 43.52 25.63 -45.95
C HIS A 488 42.49 24.96 -46.85
N LEU A 489 41.22 24.94 -46.45
CA LEU A 489 40.07 24.70 -47.35
C LEU A 489 38.84 25.54 -46.94
N THR A 490 38.03 25.88 -47.96
CA THR A 490 37.38 27.17 -48.18
C THR A 490 35.84 27.14 -48.13
N ASN A 491 35.17 26.61 -47.08
CA ASN A 491 33.71 26.76 -47.06
C ASN A 491 33.03 26.86 -45.68
N ASN A 492 32.71 28.09 -45.27
CA ASN A 492 32.09 28.40 -43.98
C ASN A 492 30.67 27.83 -43.85
N ALA A 493 29.85 27.88 -44.92
CA ALA A 493 28.49 27.33 -44.92
C ALA A 493 28.46 25.81 -44.71
N TYR A 494 29.44 25.09 -45.26
CA TYR A 494 29.60 23.65 -45.10
C TYR A 494 29.89 23.26 -43.64
N TYR A 495 30.84 23.94 -42.99
CA TYR A 495 31.18 23.67 -41.59
C TYR A 495 30.06 24.08 -40.62
N GLN A 496 29.29 25.13 -40.92
CA GLN A 496 28.08 25.45 -40.16
C GLN A 496 27.00 24.35 -40.28
N SER A 497 26.79 23.81 -41.48
CA SER A 497 25.91 22.66 -41.69
C SER A 497 26.38 21.42 -40.91
N LEU A 498 27.69 21.16 -40.91
CA LEU A 498 28.31 20.08 -40.16
C LEU A 498 28.16 20.26 -38.64
N LEU A 499 28.33 21.48 -38.11
CA LEU A 499 28.10 21.79 -36.70
C LEU A 499 26.63 21.55 -36.31
N ASN A 500 25.68 21.96 -37.15
CA ASN A 500 24.26 21.69 -36.94
C ASN A 500 23.95 20.19 -36.95
N ALA A 501 24.60 19.40 -37.81
CA ALA A 501 24.48 17.95 -37.83
C ALA A 501 25.05 17.31 -36.55
N LEU A 502 26.20 17.80 -36.08
CA LEU A 502 26.81 17.38 -34.82
C LEU A 502 25.94 17.74 -33.61
N ASP A 503 25.25 18.88 -33.61
CA ASP A 503 24.31 19.25 -32.55
C ASP A 503 23.10 18.31 -32.48
N LYS A 504 22.55 17.90 -33.63
CA LYS A 504 21.49 16.88 -33.70
C LYS A 504 21.95 15.53 -33.15
N GLN A 505 23.18 15.13 -33.48
CA GLN A 505 23.78 13.89 -32.96
C GLN A 505 24.04 14.00 -31.45
N GLU A 506 24.50 15.15 -30.97
CA GLU A 506 24.68 15.40 -29.54
C GLU A 506 23.36 15.22 -28.77
N GLU A 507 22.26 15.78 -29.29
CA GLU A 507 20.92 15.63 -28.68
C GLU A 507 20.47 14.16 -28.65
N SER A 508 20.65 13.43 -29.75
CA SER A 508 20.36 11.99 -29.83
C SER A 508 21.16 11.16 -28.82
N ILE A 509 22.47 11.43 -28.68
CA ILE A 509 23.34 10.73 -27.74
C ILE A 509 22.98 11.08 -26.29
N ARG A 510 22.65 12.34 -25.99
CA ARG A 510 22.18 12.76 -24.65
C ARG A 510 20.89 12.03 -24.25
N LEU A 511 19.95 11.85 -25.20
CA LEU A 511 18.73 11.06 -24.97
C LEU A 511 19.05 9.58 -24.72
N LYS A 512 19.93 8.97 -25.53
CA LYS A 512 20.37 7.57 -25.35
C LYS A 512 21.02 7.35 -23.98
N LEU A 513 21.94 8.22 -23.56
CA LEU A 513 22.57 8.11 -22.23
C LEU A 513 21.57 8.30 -21.09
N SER A 514 20.61 9.22 -21.25
CA SER A 514 19.55 9.41 -20.27
C SER A 514 18.66 8.15 -20.15
N SER A 515 18.35 7.49 -21.27
CA SER A 515 17.63 6.20 -21.26
C SER A 515 18.44 5.12 -20.56
N LEU A 516 19.73 4.98 -20.89
CA LEU A 516 20.60 3.97 -20.29
C LEU A 516 20.78 4.19 -18.78
N LEU A 517 20.97 5.43 -18.31
CA LEU A 517 21.03 5.73 -16.87
C LEU A 517 19.74 5.38 -16.14
N LYS A 518 18.59 5.60 -16.80
CA LYS A 518 17.28 5.22 -16.29
C LYS A 518 17.19 3.70 -16.17
N GLU A 519 17.52 2.96 -17.21
CA GLU A 519 17.52 1.49 -17.23
C GLU A 519 18.48 0.90 -16.18
N ILE A 520 19.70 1.43 -16.05
CA ILE A 520 20.67 1.05 -15.02
C ILE A 520 20.07 1.25 -13.62
N SER A 521 19.37 2.37 -13.40
CA SER A 521 18.73 2.68 -12.11
C SER A 521 17.54 1.77 -11.80
N GLU A 522 16.91 1.17 -12.82
CA GLU A 522 15.84 0.18 -12.62
C GLU A 522 16.38 -1.18 -12.18
N VAL A 523 17.61 -1.52 -12.59
CA VAL A 523 18.30 -2.73 -12.13
C VAL A 523 18.82 -2.55 -10.71
N ASP A 524 19.54 -1.45 -10.47
CA ASP A 524 20.00 -1.07 -9.14
C ASP A 524 20.27 0.45 -9.05
N ILE A 525 19.57 1.10 -8.11
CA ILE A 525 19.73 2.54 -7.85
C ILE A 525 21.16 2.85 -7.38
N GLU A 526 21.86 1.90 -6.74
CA GLU A 526 23.20 2.09 -6.23
C GLU A 526 24.24 2.36 -7.32
N TYR A 527 24.06 1.83 -8.55
CA TYR A 527 24.97 2.11 -9.67
C TYR A 527 24.95 3.58 -10.04
N ARG A 528 23.77 4.16 -10.27
CA ARG A 528 23.64 5.60 -10.58
C ARG A 528 24.17 6.46 -9.44
N ASP A 529 23.85 6.10 -8.20
CA ASP A 529 24.31 6.86 -7.03
C ASP A 529 25.83 6.80 -6.85
N SER A 530 26.45 5.66 -7.17
CA SER A 530 27.91 5.50 -7.18
C SER A 530 28.56 6.33 -8.29
N MET A 531 28.05 6.27 -9.52
CA MET A 531 28.50 7.12 -10.63
C MET A 531 28.40 8.61 -10.28
N TYR A 532 27.27 9.04 -9.71
CA TYR A 532 27.07 10.41 -9.26
C TYR A 532 28.07 10.83 -8.16
N LYS A 533 28.32 9.98 -7.15
CA LYS A 533 29.32 10.25 -6.11
C LYS A 533 30.73 10.38 -6.69
N LEU A 534 31.08 9.59 -7.70
CA LEU A 534 32.38 9.66 -8.36
C LEU A 534 32.57 10.99 -9.09
N VAL A 535 31.60 11.40 -9.90
CA VAL A 535 31.69 12.66 -10.68
C VAL A 535 31.63 13.93 -9.81
N THR A 536 31.12 13.82 -8.57
CA THR A 536 31.00 14.95 -7.64
C THR A 536 32.13 15.06 -6.60
N LYS A 537 32.98 14.03 -6.46
CA LYS A 537 34.14 14.11 -5.55
C LYS A 537 35.22 15.04 -6.15
N LYS A 538 35.54 16.12 -5.42
CA LYS A 538 36.54 17.15 -5.78
C LYS A 538 38.00 16.66 -5.93
N ARG A 539 38.30 15.38 -5.75
CA ARG A 539 39.65 14.83 -5.91
C ARG A 539 39.67 13.70 -6.94
N HIS A 540 40.41 14.02 -8.01
CA HIS A 540 40.89 13.20 -9.13
C HIS A 540 40.11 13.30 -10.44
N ARG A 541 40.92 13.66 -11.45
CA ARG A 541 40.76 13.83 -12.90
C ARG A 541 39.64 12.98 -13.52
N ALA A 542 39.14 13.42 -14.67
CA ALA A 542 38.21 12.73 -15.58
C ALA A 542 38.48 11.22 -15.87
N MET A 543 39.59 10.65 -15.35
CA MET A 543 39.97 9.23 -15.36
C MET A 543 39.25 8.34 -14.31
N SER A 544 38.37 8.85 -13.45
CA SER A 544 37.75 8.04 -12.38
C SER A 544 36.50 7.24 -12.81
N LEU A 545 35.68 7.77 -13.72
CA LEU A 545 34.45 7.11 -14.17
C LEU A 545 34.74 6.00 -15.21
N GLU A 546 35.72 6.19 -16.09
CA GLU A 546 36.20 5.15 -17.01
C GLU A 546 36.76 3.94 -16.25
N GLN A 547 37.59 4.19 -15.23
CA GLN A 547 38.14 3.13 -14.37
C GLN A 547 37.04 2.39 -13.60
N TYR A 548 36.02 3.11 -13.12
CA TYR A 548 34.85 2.51 -12.48
C TYR A 548 34.03 1.63 -13.43
N LEU A 549 33.78 2.10 -14.66
CA LEU A 549 33.08 1.31 -15.68
C LEU A 549 33.91 0.11 -16.15
N THR A 550 35.25 0.21 -16.10
CA THR A 550 36.18 -0.86 -16.50
C THR A 550 36.41 -1.89 -15.39
N SER A 551 36.43 -1.49 -14.11
CA SER A 551 36.63 -2.41 -12.98
C SER A 551 35.48 -3.39 -12.84
N TYR A 552 34.25 -2.94 -13.07
CA TYR A 552 33.04 -3.80 -13.07
C TYR A 552 32.98 -4.77 -14.27
N TYR A 553 33.76 -4.52 -15.32
CA TYR A 553 33.84 -5.42 -16.48
C TYR A 553 34.76 -6.62 -16.23
N LEU A 554 35.63 -6.55 -15.21
CA LEU A 554 36.67 -7.54 -14.91
C LEU A 554 36.37 -8.40 -13.66
N ASP A 555 35.47 -7.98 -12.77
CA ASP A 555 35.07 -8.75 -11.60
C ASP A 555 33.99 -9.80 -11.97
N GLU A 556 34.39 -11.06 -12.17
CA GLU A 556 33.52 -12.22 -12.40
C GLU A 556 32.64 -12.60 -11.17
N TRP A 557 32.75 -11.88 -10.04
CA TRP A 557 32.30 -12.35 -8.72
C TRP A 557 30.98 -11.76 -8.20
N VAL A 558 30.25 -10.95 -8.99
CA VAL A 558 28.94 -10.44 -8.56
C VAL A 558 27.83 -11.40 -9.00
N PRO A 559 26.91 -11.84 -8.11
CA PRO A 559 25.83 -12.79 -8.43
C PRO A 559 24.79 -12.31 -9.48
N LYS A 560 25.01 -11.16 -10.12
CA LYS A 560 24.11 -10.50 -11.07
C LYS A 560 24.70 -10.29 -12.48
N GLY A 561 25.87 -10.87 -12.78
CA GLY A 561 26.49 -10.87 -14.11
C GLY A 561 27.00 -9.50 -14.62
N PRO A 562 27.83 -9.46 -15.69
CA PRO A 562 28.26 -8.21 -16.31
C PRO A 562 27.05 -7.47 -16.87
N CYS A 563 26.72 -6.31 -16.30
CA CYS A 563 25.53 -5.56 -16.69
C CYS A 563 25.76 -5.00 -18.11
N LYS A 564 25.17 -5.65 -19.13
CA LYS A 564 25.17 -5.22 -20.54
C LYS A 564 24.87 -3.72 -20.68
N LEU A 565 23.99 -3.19 -19.83
CA LEU A 565 23.66 -1.77 -19.76
C LEU A 565 24.85 -0.85 -19.42
N LEU A 566 25.75 -1.28 -18.53
CA LEU A 566 26.98 -0.53 -18.22
C LEU A 566 27.96 -0.55 -19.39
N ALA A 567 28.02 -1.67 -20.13
CA ALA A 567 28.81 -1.80 -21.35
C ALA A 567 28.27 -0.87 -22.45
N ASP A 568 26.96 -0.88 -22.67
CA ASP A 568 26.29 -0.01 -23.62
C ASP A 568 26.49 1.46 -23.24
N PHE A 569 26.40 1.79 -21.94
CA PHE A 569 26.68 3.14 -21.44
C PHE A 569 28.12 3.59 -21.73
N ARG A 570 29.11 2.71 -21.51
CA ARG A 570 30.52 2.98 -21.85
C ARG A 570 30.72 3.17 -23.36
N ASN A 571 30.09 2.33 -24.18
CA ASN A 571 30.19 2.43 -25.64
C ASN A 571 29.61 3.75 -26.16
N ILE A 572 28.45 4.16 -25.64
CA ILE A 572 27.87 5.47 -25.98
C ILE A 572 28.77 6.61 -25.48
N TRP A 573 29.42 6.48 -24.32
CA TRP A 573 30.40 7.46 -23.86
C TRP A 573 31.58 7.61 -24.84
N TYR A 574 32.13 6.52 -25.40
CA TYR A 574 33.18 6.66 -26.43
C TYR A 574 32.69 7.38 -27.69
N LYS A 575 31.40 7.26 -28.06
CA LYS A 575 30.82 8.07 -29.14
C LYS A 575 30.82 9.57 -28.81
N VAL A 576 30.61 9.96 -27.54
CA VAL A 576 30.74 11.36 -27.08
C VAL A 576 32.16 11.88 -27.33
N VAL A 577 33.17 11.07 -26.98
CA VAL A 577 34.58 11.43 -27.21
C VAL A 577 34.85 11.64 -28.70
N GLY A 578 34.38 10.73 -29.56
CA GLY A 578 34.51 10.87 -31.02
C GLY A 578 33.81 12.11 -31.59
N LEU A 579 32.61 12.41 -31.10
CA LEU A 579 31.84 13.60 -31.49
C LEU A 579 32.55 14.90 -31.10
N GLU A 580 33.10 14.99 -29.88
CA GLU A 580 33.87 16.16 -29.44
C GLU A 580 35.19 16.33 -30.21
N ILE A 581 35.91 15.24 -30.52
CA ILE A 581 37.11 15.30 -31.39
C ILE A 581 36.75 15.88 -32.76
N THR A 582 35.65 15.43 -33.34
CA THR A 582 35.17 15.92 -34.64
C THR A 582 34.77 17.39 -34.56
N ARG A 583 34.05 17.78 -33.51
CA ARG A 583 33.65 19.18 -33.24
C ARG A 583 34.87 20.10 -33.11
N TYR A 584 35.90 19.71 -32.36
CA TYR A 584 37.14 20.47 -32.22
C TYR A 584 37.87 20.65 -33.56
N ARG A 585 37.98 19.59 -34.38
CA ARG A 585 38.57 19.67 -35.72
C ARG A 585 37.79 20.64 -36.62
N THR A 586 36.47 20.56 -36.62
CA THR A 586 35.58 21.44 -37.41
C THR A 586 35.72 22.90 -36.99
N LEU A 587 35.72 23.18 -35.69
CA LEU A 587 35.88 24.55 -35.16
C LEU A 587 37.26 25.15 -35.44
N SER A 588 38.32 24.35 -35.40
CA SER A 588 39.66 24.79 -35.78
C SER A 588 39.70 25.24 -37.25
N LYS A 589 39.14 24.43 -38.15
CA LYS A 589 39.07 24.77 -39.58
C LYS A 589 38.21 26.01 -39.86
N LEU A 590 37.21 26.29 -39.02
CA LEU A 590 36.36 27.48 -39.10
C LEU A 590 37.07 28.77 -38.60
N GLN A 591 37.99 28.66 -37.63
CA GLN A 591 38.75 29.81 -37.12
C GLN A 591 39.82 30.29 -38.10
N ASP A 592 40.39 29.38 -38.90
CA ASP A 592 41.38 29.69 -39.94
C ASP A 592 40.77 30.28 -41.23
N SER A 593 39.43 30.27 -41.39
CA SER A 593 38.72 30.58 -42.63
C SER A 593 38.11 31.99 -42.71
N LYS A 594 38.64 33.00 -41.99
CA LYS A 594 38.08 34.38 -42.01
C LYS A 594 38.28 35.17 -43.32
N LYS A 595 38.53 34.51 -44.46
CA LYS A 595 38.51 35.10 -45.80
C LYS A 595 37.90 34.13 -46.83
N ASP A 596 36.72 34.52 -47.30
CA ASP A 596 36.01 34.20 -48.56
C ASP A 596 35.65 32.74 -48.94
N ASP A 597 34.59 32.64 -49.78
CA ASP A 597 33.59 31.55 -49.89
C ASP A 597 33.82 30.41 -50.93
N SER A 598 33.08 29.31 -50.72
CA SER A 598 32.71 28.14 -51.58
C SER A 598 33.70 26.94 -51.64
N SER A 599 33.30 25.67 -51.42
CA SER A 599 32.30 24.85 -52.14
C SER A 599 31.82 23.59 -51.34
N GLU A 600 30.70 22.99 -51.75
CA GLU A 600 30.01 21.83 -51.14
C GLU A 600 30.64 20.46 -51.50
N SER A 601 30.79 19.56 -50.52
CA SER A 601 30.51 18.11 -50.63
C SER A 601 30.76 17.39 -49.29
N ASP A 602 29.95 16.36 -49.04
CA ASP A 602 30.13 15.25 -48.07
C ASP A 602 29.62 15.40 -46.63
N ILE A 603 28.31 15.62 -46.48
CA ILE A 603 27.60 15.47 -45.18
C ILE A 603 27.32 14.00 -44.83
N ASP A 604 27.15 13.12 -45.83
CA ASP A 604 26.69 11.75 -45.61
C ASP A 604 27.80 10.81 -45.08
N GLU A 605 29.06 11.07 -45.38
CA GLU A 605 30.20 10.22 -45.00
C GLU A 605 30.55 10.29 -43.50
N ILE A 606 30.27 11.42 -42.82
CA ILE A 606 30.51 11.58 -41.38
C ILE A 606 29.34 11.03 -40.55
N ILE A 607 28.12 11.04 -41.11
CA ILE A 607 26.93 10.51 -40.44
C ILE A 607 27.01 8.98 -40.29
N GLU A 608 27.61 8.27 -41.25
CA GLU A 608 27.82 6.81 -41.17
C GLU A 608 28.89 6.38 -40.16
N LEU A 609 29.89 7.22 -39.87
CA LEU A 609 31.00 6.85 -38.97
C LEU A 609 30.62 6.75 -37.49
N TYR A 610 29.49 7.33 -37.06
CA TYR A 610 29.11 7.43 -35.65
C TYR A 610 27.65 7.03 -35.30
N GLY A 611 26.84 6.63 -36.29
CA GLY A 611 25.45 6.13 -36.12
C GLY A 611 25.27 5.05 -35.07
#